data_AF-A0AAD7J6F3-F1
#
_entry.id   AF-A0AAD7J6F3-F1
#
_cell.length_a   1.000
_cell.length_b   1.000
_cell.length_c   1.000
_cell.angle_alpha   90.00
_cell.angle_beta   90.00
_cell.angle_gamma   90.00
#
_symmetry.space_group_name_H-M   'P 1'
#
loop_
_entity.id
_entity.type
_entity.pdbx_description
1 polymer ?
#
loop_
_entity_poly.entity_id
_entity_poly.type
_entity_poly.pdbx_seq_one_letter_code
_entity_poly.pdbx_strand_id
1 'polypeptide(L)'
;MELLYLYYDCVPPRTASEVVATHLMHSQIIMKFIQHPSTAREVFAAKGVRRILAAAWATTVHQSYDAHGPRMLNSTTLPLLGLYDIKGLENFTEVVDGGGGSYDALAFMIKKSISQAVMNSKSQLAVIAIGPLLLFLQDILKASPDFRAYLLSRGIISSLVSTLDIDGIPQATVGVPARQINVELCAATLMRYLDVPPGYTWTLQALQAGLLRRIITSSVNITTLEGAGKYPDLLGAVLPRSLVSYTVITEMRKDFLELEALARTEEFAHSPLLGHWNALRALVHQRAQVLDAWEASGRLSSLACYNMKCNKVDGRESFRRCSACRTAAYCSRECQRANWIDGHRDECGVLLSAHLTFTEIGLHYHEKNFLRALVHSDYQRLRVQISMATLQFLAQNPDGLFFVGFDYTGINGVQCSVVPMTQLGVGLNIPHWGRLARAGGRLTLHAVKIDHGAKGTNTLFPLRATTSQFYDGLVGLAGGIRGLQPAQVEALVRELIETTDKENTEIH
;
A
#
# COMPACT_ATOMS: atom_id res chain seq x y z
N MET A 1 26.85 7.27 -36.72
CA MET A 1 25.85 6.43 -36.01
C MET A 1 25.24 5.39 -36.94
N GLU A 2 24.75 5.76 -38.12
CA GLU A 2 24.25 4.78 -39.11
C GLU A 2 25.28 3.68 -39.46
N LEU A 3 26.56 4.03 -39.62
CA LEU A 3 27.63 3.05 -39.85
C LEU A 3 27.85 2.09 -38.67
N LEU A 4 27.69 2.55 -37.42
CA LEU A 4 27.76 1.69 -36.23
C LEU A 4 26.56 0.77 -36.15
N TYR A 5 25.38 1.26 -36.54
CA TYR A 5 24.15 0.48 -36.59
C TYR A 5 24.22 -0.60 -37.68
N LEU A 6 24.65 -0.24 -38.89
CA LEU A 6 24.88 -1.19 -39.99
C LEU A 6 25.93 -2.24 -39.60
N TYR A 7 27.02 -1.83 -38.93
CA TYR A 7 28.01 -2.78 -38.43
C TYR A 7 27.41 -3.76 -37.40
N TYR A 8 26.54 -3.29 -36.51
CA TYR A 8 25.88 -4.11 -35.50
C TYR A 8 24.93 -5.15 -36.11
N ASP A 9 24.16 -4.78 -37.14
CA ASP A 9 23.21 -5.69 -37.80
C ASP A 9 23.90 -6.62 -38.83
N CYS A 10 25.00 -6.19 -39.46
CA CYS A 10 25.63 -6.94 -40.55
C CYS A 10 26.73 -7.93 -40.12
N VAL A 11 27.33 -7.78 -38.93
CA VAL A 11 28.44 -8.62 -38.49
C VAL A 11 28.07 -9.37 -37.21
N PRO A 12 27.49 -10.59 -37.32
CA PRO A 12 27.21 -11.39 -36.15
C PRO A 12 28.53 -11.79 -35.47
N PRO A 13 28.73 -11.44 -34.19
CA PRO A 13 29.92 -11.88 -33.45
C PRO A 13 29.96 -13.41 -33.36
N ARG A 14 31.16 -13.99 -33.46
CA ARG A 14 31.35 -15.45 -33.54
C ARG A 14 31.42 -16.11 -32.17
N THR A 15 31.74 -15.34 -31.13
CA THR A 15 31.88 -15.82 -29.76
C THR A 15 31.22 -14.87 -28.75
N ALA A 16 30.86 -15.38 -27.58
CA ALA A 16 30.29 -14.57 -26.51
C ALA A 16 31.25 -13.45 -26.04
N SER A 17 32.57 -13.67 -26.06
CA SER A 17 33.57 -12.64 -25.75
C SER A 17 33.64 -11.54 -26.80
N GLU A 18 33.47 -11.86 -28.08
CA GLU A 18 33.40 -10.87 -29.16
C GLU A 18 32.14 -9.99 -29.08
N VAL A 19 30.99 -10.58 -28.72
CA VAL A 19 29.73 -9.85 -28.43
C VAL A 19 30.00 -8.76 -27.40
N VAL A 20 30.66 -9.13 -26.32
CA VAL A 20 30.96 -8.25 -25.18
C VAL A 20 31.91 -7.13 -25.57
N ALA A 21 33.02 -7.47 -26.22
CA ALA A 21 33.99 -6.49 -26.66
C ALA A 21 33.36 -5.46 -27.60
N THR A 22 32.50 -5.92 -28.51
CA THR A 22 31.76 -5.07 -29.45
C THR A 22 30.80 -4.13 -28.73
N HIS A 23 30.00 -4.66 -27.79
CA HIS A 23 29.07 -3.86 -27.00
C HIS A 23 29.77 -2.81 -26.14
N LEU A 24 30.88 -3.16 -25.49
CA LEU A 24 31.68 -2.24 -24.70
C LEU A 24 32.35 -1.16 -25.55
N MET A 25 32.86 -1.53 -26.74
CA MET A 25 33.44 -0.57 -27.67
C MET A 25 32.39 0.44 -28.15
N HIS A 26 31.20 -0.04 -28.56
CA HIS A 26 30.11 0.83 -29.00
C HIS A 26 29.64 1.77 -27.89
N SER A 27 29.48 1.27 -26.65
CA SER A 27 29.10 2.12 -25.52
C SER A 27 30.14 3.19 -25.23
N GLN A 28 31.44 2.86 -25.25
CA GLN A 28 32.51 3.85 -25.09
C GLN A 28 32.52 4.93 -26.18
N ILE A 29 32.25 4.55 -27.43
CA ILE A 29 32.14 5.51 -28.54
C ILE A 29 30.95 6.45 -28.33
N ILE A 30 29.77 5.90 -28.04
CA ILE A 30 28.56 6.70 -27.73
C ILE A 30 28.84 7.66 -26.58
N MET A 31 29.54 7.20 -25.55
CA MET A 31 29.88 8.01 -24.38
C MET A 31 30.76 9.21 -24.72
N LYS A 32 31.74 9.05 -25.61
CA LYS A 32 32.57 10.18 -26.06
C LYS A 32 31.73 11.24 -26.80
N PHE A 33 30.74 10.81 -27.59
CA PHE A 33 29.87 11.76 -28.28
C PHE A 33 28.92 12.50 -27.34
N ILE A 34 28.44 11.87 -26.25
CA ILE A 34 27.47 12.53 -25.35
C ILE A 34 28.14 13.47 -24.34
N GLN A 35 29.48 13.48 -24.26
CA GLN A 35 30.22 14.49 -23.48
C GLN A 35 30.00 15.92 -24.01
N HIS A 36 29.56 16.05 -25.27
CA HIS A 36 29.17 17.32 -25.86
C HIS A 36 27.64 17.45 -25.86
N PRO A 37 27.06 18.45 -25.17
CA PRO A 37 25.60 18.61 -25.05
C PRO A 37 24.86 18.72 -26.39
N SER A 38 25.49 19.32 -27.41
CA SER A 38 24.91 19.48 -28.75
C SER A 38 24.75 18.15 -29.48
N THR A 39 25.73 17.25 -29.38
CA THR A 39 25.71 15.93 -30.04
C THR A 39 24.99 14.87 -29.22
N ALA A 40 24.93 15.02 -27.89
CA ALA A 40 24.23 14.08 -27.01
C ALA A 40 22.77 13.86 -27.45
N ARG A 41 22.05 14.97 -27.72
CA ARG A 41 20.65 14.92 -28.16
C ARG A 41 20.49 14.19 -29.49
N GLU A 42 21.36 14.46 -30.47
CA GLU A 42 21.31 13.82 -31.79
C GLU A 42 21.64 12.32 -31.70
N VAL A 43 22.62 11.95 -30.88
CA VAL A 43 23.01 10.56 -30.63
C VAL A 43 21.88 9.79 -29.96
N PHE A 44 21.20 10.36 -28.96
CA PHE A 44 20.05 9.71 -28.34
C PHE A 44 18.81 9.71 -29.23
N ALA A 45 18.66 10.66 -30.15
CA ALA A 45 17.58 10.66 -31.14
C ALA A 45 17.76 9.57 -32.21
N ALA A 46 18.99 9.11 -32.46
CA ALA A 46 19.26 8.12 -33.50
C ALA A 46 18.65 6.74 -33.17
N LYS A 47 17.97 6.15 -34.16
CA LYS A 47 17.35 4.84 -34.08
C LYS A 47 18.37 3.75 -33.75
N GLY A 48 18.01 2.82 -32.87
CA GLY A 48 18.81 1.66 -32.50
C GLY A 48 19.91 1.92 -31.48
N VAL A 49 20.24 3.17 -31.16
CA VAL A 49 21.27 3.50 -30.16
C VAL A 49 20.89 2.97 -28.78
N ARG A 50 19.60 3.06 -28.41
CA ARG A 50 19.11 2.56 -27.12
C ARG A 50 19.16 1.04 -27.05
N ARG A 51 18.86 0.36 -28.15
CA ARG A 51 19.01 -1.09 -28.27
C ARG A 51 20.46 -1.51 -28.05
N ILE A 52 21.42 -0.81 -28.66
CA ILE A 52 22.86 -1.08 -28.49
C ILE A 52 23.29 -0.85 -27.03
N LEU A 53 22.85 0.26 -26.41
CA LEU A 53 23.14 0.59 -25.02
C LEU A 53 22.53 -0.44 -24.04
N ALA A 54 21.27 -0.83 -24.25
CA ALA A 54 20.60 -1.83 -23.42
C ALA A 54 21.20 -3.22 -23.59
N ALA A 55 21.62 -3.60 -24.80
CA ALA A 55 22.31 -4.87 -25.04
C ALA A 55 23.72 -4.88 -24.43
N ALA A 56 24.43 -3.75 -24.46
CA ALA A 56 25.69 -3.61 -23.73
C ALA A 56 25.47 -3.75 -22.22
N TRP A 57 24.43 -3.11 -21.69
CA TRP A 57 24.06 -3.24 -20.29
C TRP A 57 23.71 -4.69 -19.92
N ALA A 58 22.88 -5.38 -20.68
CA ALA A 58 22.51 -6.78 -20.45
C ALA A 58 23.75 -7.68 -20.40
N THR A 59 24.64 -7.50 -21.37
CA THR A 59 25.90 -8.23 -21.45
C THR A 59 26.75 -8.04 -20.19
N THR A 60 26.92 -6.80 -19.75
CA THR A 60 27.69 -6.50 -18.52
C THR A 60 27.03 -7.09 -17.28
N VAL A 61 25.70 -7.05 -17.15
CA VAL A 61 25.00 -7.61 -16.00
C VAL A 61 25.11 -9.14 -15.93
N HIS A 62 25.16 -9.83 -17.08
CA HIS A 62 25.31 -11.29 -17.14
C HIS A 62 26.71 -11.78 -16.78
N GLN A 63 27.77 -11.04 -17.16
CA GLN A 63 29.16 -11.48 -16.98
C GLN A 63 29.72 -11.37 -15.55
N SER A 64 28.96 -10.87 -14.58
CA SER A 64 29.49 -10.46 -13.27
C SER A 64 29.87 -11.58 -12.27
N TYR A 65 30.29 -12.77 -12.71
CA TYR A 65 30.66 -13.84 -11.75
C TYR A 65 32.06 -13.70 -11.13
N ASP A 66 32.91 -12.77 -11.61
CA ASP A 66 34.33 -12.71 -11.21
C ASP A 66 34.79 -11.40 -10.53
N ALA A 67 35.95 -11.47 -9.86
CA ALA A 67 36.61 -10.49 -8.95
C ALA A 67 36.87 -9.06 -9.47
N HIS A 68 36.35 -8.66 -10.64
CA HIS A 68 36.64 -7.37 -11.31
C HIS A 68 35.55 -6.30 -11.12
N GLY A 69 34.77 -6.38 -10.04
CA GLY A 69 33.58 -5.55 -9.73
C GLY A 69 33.66 -4.04 -10.04
N PRO A 70 34.77 -3.32 -9.78
CA PRO A 70 34.86 -1.87 -10.03
C PRO A 70 34.82 -1.46 -11.51
N ARG A 71 35.37 -2.27 -12.43
CA ARG A 71 35.34 -1.95 -13.88
C ARG A 71 33.94 -2.10 -14.49
N MET A 72 33.13 -2.97 -13.90
CA MET A 72 31.79 -3.32 -14.37
C MET A 72 30.76 -2.22 -14.07
N LEU A 73 30.88 -1.56 -12.92
CA LEU A 73 30.02 -0.45 -12.53
C LEU A 73 30.16 0.76 -13.46
N ASN A 74 31.36 1.03 -13.95
CA ASN A 74 31.55 2.05 -14.99
C ASN A 74 30.83 1.66 -16.29
N SER A 75 30.88 0.39 -16.69
CA SER A 75 30.22 -0.05 -17.93
C SER A 75 28.70 -0.13 -17.86
N THR A 76 28.08 -0.26 -16.68
CA THR A 76 26.62 -0.25 -16.50
C THR A 76 26.05 1.15 -16.30
N THR A 77 26.75 2.03 -15.56
CA THR A 77 26.31 3.41 -15.26
C THR A 77 26.22 4.28 -16.51
N LEU A 78 27.15 4.08 -17.44
CA LEU A 78 27.30 4.92 -18.62
C LEU A 78 26.14 4.74 -19.63
N PRO A 79 25.74 3.51 -20.02
CA PRO A 79 24.52 3.29 -20.81
C PRO A 79 23.26 3.86 -20.17
N LEU A 80 23.14 3.78 -18.85
CA LEU A 80 21.96 4.23 -18.11
C LEU A 80 21.79 5.75 -18.09
N LEU A 81 22.90 6.50 -17.94
CA LEU A 81 22.89 7.95 -18.09
C LEU A 81 22.40 8.37 -19.47
N GLY A 82 22.75 7.59 -20.51
CA GLY A 82 22.24 7.82 -21.85
C GLY A 82 20.79 7.39 -22.08
N LEU A 83 20.31 6.40 -21.34
CA LEU A 83 18.90 6.01 -21.34
C LEU A 83 18.02 6.97 -20.51
N TYR A 84 18.59 7.79 -19.63
CA TYR A 84 17.84 8.71 -18.78
C TYR A 84 17.40 9.99 -19.50
N ASP A 85 18.15 10.51 -20.47
CA ASP A 85 17.80 11.76 -21.18
C ASP A 85 16.61 11.61 -22.18
N ILE A 86 15.86 10.51 -22.07
CA ILE A 86 14.79 10.16 -22.99
C ILE A 86 13.46 10.68 -22.43
N LYS A 87 13.09 11.90 -22.84
CA LYS A 87 11.67 12.27 -22.83
C LYS A 87 10.93 11.42 -23.86
N GLY A 88 10.20 10.40 -23.40
CA GLY A 88 9.17 9.74 -24.19
C GLY A 88 9.32 8.22 -24.31
N LEU A 89 8.17 7.55 -24.21
CA LEU A 89 7.94 6.12 -24.42
C LEU A 89 8.30 5.59 -25.80
N GLU A 90 8.48 6.48 -26.79
CA GLU A 90 8.52 6.15 -28.21
C GLU A 90 9.59 5.12 -28.57
N ASN A 91 10.58 4.94 -27.70
CA ASN A 91 11.69 4.01 -27.91
C ASN A 91 11.91 3.03 -26.75
N PHE A 92 10.92 2.82 -25.87
CA PHE A 92 11.03 1.81 -24.80
C PHE A 92 11.17 0.39 -25.36
N THR A 93 10.57 0.12 -26.52
CA THR A 93 10.72 -1.14 -27.26
C THR A 93 12.17 -1.44 -27.61
N GLU A 94 12.96 -0.45 -28.05
CA GLU A 94 14.39 -0.65 -28.33
C GLU A 94 15.17 -1.08 -27.08
N VAL A 95 14.81 -0.52 -25.92
CA VAL A 95 15.44 -0.88 -24.63
C VAL A 95 15.08 -2.31 -24.24
N VAL A 96 13.84 -2.73 -24.48
CA VAL A 96 13.38 -4.10 -24.22
C VAL A 96 14.06 -5.09 -25.16
N ASP A 97 14.14 -4.76 -26.45
CA ASP A 97 14.82 -5.55 -27.47
C ASP A 97 16.30 -5.74 -27.14
N GLY A 98 16.98 -4.66 -26.73
CA GLY A 98 18.36 -4.73 -26.30
C GLY A 98 18.54 -5.44 -24.95
N GLY A 99 17.59 -5.29 -24.04
CA GLY A 99 17.59 -5.88 -22.69
C GLY A 99 17.22 -7.36 -22.62
N GLY A 100 17.25 -8.09 -23.75
CA GLY A 100 16.92 -9.51 -23.84
C GLY A 100 15.55 -9.82 -24.47
N GLY A 101 14.94 -8.86 -25.15
CA GLY A 101 13.73 -9.07 -25.97
C GLY A 101 12.44 -9.27 -25.20
N SER A 102 12.43 -9.08 -23.87
CA SER A 102 11.22 -9.24 -23.06
C SER A 102 11.23 -8.34 -21.82
N TYR A 103 10.03 -7.99 -21.34
CA TYR A 103 9.87 -7.25 -20.08
C TYR A 103 10.45 -8.01 -18.90
N ASP A 104 10.32 -9.32 -18.87
CA ASP A 104 10.85 -10.15 -17.80
C ASP A 104 12.40 -10.14 -17.75
N ALA A 105 13.07 -10.23 -18.90
CA ALA A 105 14.53 -10.11 -18.99
C ALA A 105 15.04 -8.73 -18.57
N LEU A 106 14.38 -7.66 -19.03
CA LEU A 106 14.71 -6.29 -18.64
C LEU A 106 14.48 -6.05 -17.14
N ALA A 107 13.39 -6.56 -16.57
CA ALA A 107 13.10 -6.47 -15.13
C ALA A 107 14.16 -7.22 -14.29
N PHE A 108 14.58 -8.41 -14.72
CA PHE A 108 15.68 -9.14 -14.11
C PHE A 108 16.99 -8.35 -14.14
N MET A 109 17.33 -7.77 -15.28
CA MET A 109 18.54 -6.96 -15.47
C MET A 109 18.57 -5.74 -14.53
N ILE A 110 17.46 -5.01 -14.42
CA ILE A 110 17.32 -3.86 -13.50
C ILE A 110 17.54 -4.30 -12.06
N LYS A 111 16.81 -5.33 -11.60
CA LYS A 111 16.93 -5.84 -10.24
C LYS A 111 18.37 -6.24 -9.93
N LYS A 112 18.98 -7.02 -10.82
CA LYS A 112 20.36 -7.50 -10.65
C LYS A 112 21.36 -6.34 -10.58
N SER A 113 21.18 -5.31 -11.42
CA SER A 113 22.03 -4.11 -11.41
C SER A 113 21.94 -3.36 -10.09
N ILE A 114 20.74 -3.17 -9.55
CA ILE A 114 20.54 -2.54 -8.24
C ILE A 114 21.20 -3.37 -7.14
N SER A 115 20.93 -4.67 -7.09
CA SER A 115 21.54 -5.56 -6.09
C SER A 115 23.07 -5.55 -6.16
N GLN A 116 23.66 -5.59 -7.36
CA GLN A 116 25.10 -5.48 -7.55
C GLN A 116 25.65 -4.14 -7.09
N ALA A 117 24.96 -3.04 -7.37
CA ALA A 117 25.39 -1.71 -6.92
C ALA A 117 25.36 -1.61 -5.39
N VAL A 118 24.36 -2.20 -4.73
CA VAL A 118 24.30 -2.27 -3.26
C VAL A 118 25.41 -3.14 -2.68
N MET A 119 25.67 -4.33 -3.24
CA MET A 119 26.76 -5.20 -2.78
C MET A 119 28.13 -4.54 -2.93
N ASN A 120 28.30 -3.69 -3.94
CA ASN A 120 29.53 -2.94 -4.20
C ASN A 120 29.50 -1.50 -3.65
N SER A 121 28.58 -1.19 -2.74
CA SER A 121 28.35 0.15 -2.18
C SER A 121 29.61 0.81 -1.60
N LYS A 122 30.62 0.03 -1.16
CA LYS A 122 31.93 0.57 -0.76
C LYS A 122 32.65 1.35 -1.87
N SER A 123 32.29 1.15 -3.13
CA SER A 123 32.81 1.89 -4.28
C SER A 123 31.99 3.16 -4.54
N GLN A 124 32.66 4.31 -4.62
CA GLN A 124 32.03 5.58 -5.01
C GLN A 124 31.24 5.46 -6.32
N LEU A 125 31.76 4.71 -7.28
CA LEU A 125 31.12 4.49 -8.59
C LEU A 125 29.81 3.72 -8.45
N ALA A 126 29.71 2.77 -7.51
CA ALA A 126 28.48 2.04 -7.25
C ALA A 126 27.36 2.96 -6.76
N VAL A 127 27.70 3.92 -5.89
CA VAL A 127 26.73 4.89 -5.40
C VAL A 127 26.28 5.83 -6.52
N ILE A 128 27.22 6.31 -7.34
CA ILE A 128 26.89 7.17 -8.49
C ILE A 128 25.98 6.43 -9.49
N ALA A 129 26.13 5.12 -9.64
CA ALA A 129 25.32 4.29 -10.55
C ALA A 129 23.84 4.18 -10.14
N ILE A 130 23.54 4.27 -8.85
CA ILE A 130 22.20 4.00 -8.31
C ILE A 130 21.20 5.10 -8.67
N GLY A 131 21.62 6.37 -8.65
CA GLY A 131 20.76 7.50 -9.00
C GLY A 131 20.15 7.37 -10.40
N PRO A 132 20.96 7.18 -11.46
CA PRO A 132 20.47 6.95 -12.81
C PRO A 132 19.56 5.72 -12.94
N LEU A 133 19.85 4.62 -12.23
CA LEU A 133 18.97 3.44 -12.20
C LEU A 133 17.59 3.76 -11.62
N LEU A 134 17.55 4.49 -10.50
CA LEU A 134 16.31 4.87 -9.83
C LEU A 134 15.51 5.87 -10.66
N LEU A 135 16.18 6.84 -11.28
CA LEU A 135 15.57 7.79 -12.19
C LEU A 135 14.99 7.11 -13.43
N PHE A 136 15.76 6.23 -14.07
CA PHE A 136 15.30 5.40 -15.18
C PHE A 136 14.09 4.56 -14.78
N LEU A 137 14.11 3.91 -13.62
CA LEU A 137 12.97 3.20 -13.06
C LEU A 137 11.74 4.10 -12.91
N GLN A 138 11.91 5.29 -12.34
CA GLN A 138 10.82 6.24 -12.14
C GLN A 138 10.16 6.66 -13.45
N ASP A 139 10.94 6.84 -14.52
CA ASP A 139 10.41 7.23 -15.81
C ASP A 139 9.77 6.05 -16.55
N ILE A 140 10.36 4.84 -16.47
CA ILE A 140 9.69 3.64 -17.00
C ILE A 140 8.34 3.43 -16.30
N LEU A 141 8.24 3.66 -15.00
CA LEU A 141 6.98 3.45 -14.28
C LEU A 141 5.86 4.43 -14.68
N LYS A 142 6.21 5.62 -15.18
CA LYS A 142 5.27 6.56 -15.80
C LYS A 142 4.92 6.12 -17.21
N ALA A 143 5.91 5.60 -17.91
CA ALA A 143 5.86 5.23 -19.31
C ALA A 143 5.05 3.94 -19.54
N SER A 144 5.42 2.84 -18.89
CA SER A 144 4.82 1.52 -19.06
C SER A 144 4.30 0.99 -17.72
N PRO A 145 3.02 1.23 -17.39
CA PRO A 145 2.40 0.69 -16.19
C PRO A 145 2.48 -0.85 -16.12
N ASP A 146 2.38 -1.53 -17.27
CA ASP A 146 2.45 -2.99 -17.34
C ASP A 146 3.82 -3.54 -16.96
N PHE A 147 4.90 -2.82 -17.30
CA PHE A 147 6.26 -3.21 -16.93
C PHE A 147 6.45 -3.32 -15.41
N ARG A 148 5.69 -2.53 -14.65
CA ARG A 148 5.69 -2.55 -13.18
C ARG A 148 5.40 -3.94 -12.61
N ALA A 149 4.46 -4.67 -13.21
CA ALA A 149 4.10 -6.01 -12.75
C ALA A 149 5.28 -7.00 -12.86
N TYR A 150 6.12 -6.85 -13.89
CA TYR A 150 7.33 -7.67 -14.07
C TYR A 150 8.42 -7.34 -13.06
N LEU A 151 8.60 -6.06 -12.72
CA LEU A 151 9.54 -5.67 -11.66
C LEU A 151 9.09 -6.19 -10.29
N LEU A 152 7.80 -6.06 -9.99
CA LEU A 152 7.19 -6.57 -8.77
C LEU A 152 7.29 -8.10 -8.68
N SER A 153 6.98 -8.84 -9.75
CA SER A 153 7.10 -10.31 -9.77
C SER A 153 8.54 -10.80 -9.59
N ARG A 154 9.52 -9.99 -10.00
CA ARG A 154 10.95 -10.26 -9.76
C ARG A 154 11.40 -9.87 -8.35
N GLY A 155 10.56 -9.26 -7.51
CA GLY A 155 10.90 -8.87 -6.15
C GLY A 155 11.85 -7.66 -6.12
N ILE A 156 11.57 -6.64 -6.93
CA ILE A 156 12.34 -5.37 -6.94
C ILE A 156 12.31 -4.65 -5.59
N ILE A 157 11.25 -4.85 -4.79
CA ILE A 157 11.04 -4.17 -3.51
C ILE A 157 12.22 -4.40 -2.55
N SER A 158 12.65 -5.65 -2.39
CA SER A 158 13.77 -5.96 -1.48
C SER A 158 15.07 -5.32 -1.95
N SER A 159 15.35 -5.35 -3.26
CA SER A 159 16.51 -4.67 -3.86
C SER A 159 16.47 -3.16 -3.59
N LEU A 160 15.31 -2.51 -3.73
CA LEU A 160 15.14 -1.08 -3.42
C LEU A 160 15.36 -0.81 -1.93
N VAL A 161 14.76 -1.58 -1.04
CA VAL A 161 14.97 -1.43 0.41
C VAL A 161 16.45 -1.56 0.77
N SER A 162 17.17 -2.50 0.18
CA SER A 162 18.61 -2.65 0.38
C SER A 162 19.43 -1.43 -0.10
N THR A 163 18.95 -0.64 -1.06
CA THR A 163 19.66 0.60 -1.46
C THR A 163 19.64 1.67 -0.37
N LEU A 164 18.77 1.58 0.63
CA LEU A 164 18.81 2.50 1.78
C LEU A 164 20.05 2.28 2.67
N ASP A 165 20.78 1.16 2.51
CA ASP A 165 22.02 0.86 3.25
C ASP A 165 23.26 1.60 2.74
N ILE A 166 23.16 2.31 1.62
CA ILE A 166 24.23 3.18 1.10
C ILE A 166 24.66 4.20 2.17
N ASP A 167 23.81 4.42 3.16
CA ASP A 167 24.07 5.29 4.28
C ASP A 167 25.20 4.85 5.22
N GLY A 168 25.58 3.58 5.19
CA GLY A 168 26.75 3.07 5.93
C GLY A 168 28.11 3.48 5.33
N ILE A 169 28.14 4.15 4.17
CA ILE A 169 29.39 4.51 3.49
C ILE A 169 29.96 5.81 4.12
N PRO A 170 31.25 5.85 4.47
CA PRO A 170 31.91 7.05 4.95
C PRO A 170 31.75 8.25 3.99
N GLN A 171 31.39 9.42 4.52
CA GLN A 171 31.21 10.65 3.72
C GLN A 171 32.44 11.04 2.90
N ALA A 172 33.65 10.63 3.32
CA ALA A 172 34.89 10.89 2.59
C ALA A 172 34.91 10.25 1.18
N THR A 173 34.09 9.22 0.94
CA THR A 173 34.11 8.44 -0.32
C THR A 173 33.11 8.98 -1.35
N VAL A 174 32.02 9.62 -0.92
CA VAL A 174 30.95 10.11 -1.79
C VAL A 174 30.48 11.45 -1.26
N GLY A 175 30.47 12.49 -2.10
CA GLY A 175 29.93 13.79 -1.71
C GLY A 175 28.50 13.66 -1.17
N VAL A 176 28.22 14.32 -0.03
CA VAL A 176 26.92 14.32 0.67
C VAL A 176 25.71 14.46 -0.27
N PRO A 177 25.72 15.32 -1.32
CA PRO A 177 24.56 15.49 -2.20
C PRO A 177 24.15 14.21 -2.94
N ALA A 178 25.11 13.44 -3.47
CA ALA A 178 24.78 12.28 -4.30
C ALA A 178 24.11 11.16 -3.48
N ARG A 179 24.56 10.99 -2.23
CA ARG A 179 23.97 10.02 -1.29
C ARG A 179 22.54 10.38 -0.93
N GLN A 180 22.31 11.64 -0.53
CA GLN A 180 20.98 12.13 -0.18
C GLN A 180 20.00 12.01 -1.36
N ILE A 181 20.44 12.38 -2.57
CA ILE A 181 19.64 12.25 -3.80
C ILE A 181 19.24 10.78 -4.03
N ASN A 182 20.17 9.83 -3.88
CA ASN A 182 19.85 8.41 -4.08
C ASN A 182 18.83 7.88 -3.06
N VAL A 183 18.97 8.26 -1.79
CA VAL A 183 18.03 7.89 -0.73
C VAL A 183 16.64 8.45 -1.03
N GLU A 184 16.56 9.73 -1.39
CA GLU A 184 15.30 10.39 -1.74
C GLU A 184 14.65 9.74 -2.96
N LEU A 185 15.42 9.50 -4.02
CA LEU A 185 14.95 8.82 -5.22
C LEU A 185 14.48 7.40 -4.91
N CYS A 186 15.18 6.67 -4.04
CA CYS A 186 14.78 5.32 -3.64
C CYS A 186 13.47 5.36 -2.86
N ALA A 187 13.37 6.22 -1.83
CA ALA A 187 12.18 6.35 -1.02
C ALA A 187 10.97 6.79 -1.89
N ALA A 188 11.15 7.75 -2.80
CA ALA A 188 10.12 8.14 -3.77
C ALA A 188 9.70 6.99 -4.70
N THR A 189 10.67 6.17 -5.15
CA THR A 189 10.40 5.00 -5.99
C THR A 189 9.64 3.93 -5.22
N LEU A 190 10.05 3.63 -3.98
CA LEU A 190 9.37 2.70 -3.08
C LEU A 190 7.92 3.12 -2.85
N MET A 191 7.66 4.38 -2.51
CA MET A 191 6.28 4.88 -2.33
C MET A 191 5.38 4.55 -3.53
N ARG A 192 5.86 4.80 -4.76
CA ARG A 192 5.08 4.50 -5.98
C ARG A 192 4.77 3.01 -6.16
N TYR A 193 5.62 2.13 -5.67
CA TYR A 193 5.35 0.69 -5.66
C TYR A 193 4.41 0.28 -4.53
N LEU A 194 4.56 0.87 -3.35
CA LEU A 194 3.71 0.58 -2.19
C LEU A 194 2.27 1.04 -2.40
N ASP A 195 2.05 2.09 -3.20
CA ASP A 195 0.71 2.54 -3.63
C ASP A 195 0.10 1.67 -4.76
N VAL A 196 0.72 0.56 -5.17
CA VAL A 196 0.17 -0.35 -6.20
C VAL A 196 -0.73 -1.43 -5.60
N PRO A 197 -1.96 -1.61 -6.09
CA PRO A 197 -2.81 -2.72 -5.66
C PRO A 197 -2.17 -4.10 -5.89
N PRO A 198 -2.24 -5.03 -4.92
CA PRO A 198 -2.57 -4.83 -3.51
C PRO A 198 -1.38 -4.27 -2.71
N GLY A 199 -1.48 -3.01 -2.24
CA GLY A 199 -0.34 -2.29 -1.62
C GLY A 199 0.25 -2.95 -0.37
N TYR A 200 -0.58 -3.69 0.38
CA TYR A 200 -0.12 -4.42 1.56
C TYR A 200 0.86 -5.56 1.21
N THR A 201 0.76 -6.19 0.04
CA THR A 201 1.71 -7.23 -0.40
C THR A 201 3.11 -6.66 -0.57
N TRP A 202 3.22 -5.49 -1.20
CA TRP A 202 4.51 -4.82 -1.40
C TRP A 202 5.03 -4.21 -0.10
N THR A 203 4.13 -3.72 0.75
CA THR A 203 4.48 -3.26 2.10
C THR A 203 5.07 -4.40 2.92
N LEU A 204 4.45 -5.59 2.90
CA LEU A 204 4.96 -6.78 3.58
C LEU A 204 6.37 -7.15 3.09
N GLN A 205 6.59 -7.18 1.77
CA GLN A 205 7.94 -7.44 1.22
C GLN A 205 8.97 -6.38 1.66
N ALA A 206 8.57 -5.11 1.72
CA ALA A 206 9.47 -4.05 2.15
C ALA A 206 9.83 -4.18 3.64
N LEU A 207 8.86 -4.50 4.49
CA LEU A 207 9.07 -4.76 5.92
C LEU A 207 10.01 -5.96 6.13
N GLN A 208 9.76 -7.08 5.43
CA GLN A 208 10.61 -8.27 5.45
C GLN A 208 12.05 -7.99 4.98
N ALA A 209 12.23 -6.99 4.11
CA ALA A 209 13.54 -6.52 3.67
C ALA A 209 14.22 -5.55 4.66
N GLY A 210 13.58 -5.25 5.79
CA GLY A 210 14.10 -4.40 6.86
C GLY A 210 13.84 -2.90 6.65
N LEU A 211 12.79 -2.49 5.92
CA LEU A 211 12.51 -1.09 5.59
C LEU A 211 12.60 -0.16 6.81
N LEU A 212 11.91 -0.48 7.91
CA LEU A 212 11.88 0.37 9.11
C LEU A 212 13.26 0.52 9.76
N ARG A 213 13.99 -0.60 9.89
CA ARG A 213 15.35 -0.62 10.43
C ARG A 213 16.24 0.34 9.65
N ARG A 214 16.17 0.26 8.31
CA ARG A 214 16.98 1.09 7.41
C ARG A 214 16.60 2.55 7.44
N ILE A 215 15.31 2.89 7.52
CA ILE A 215 14.85 4.27 7.69
C ILE A 215 15.42 4.84 9.00
N ILE A 216 15.28 4.12 10.13
CA ILE A 216 15.78 4.57 11.43
C ILE A 216 17.29 4.78 11.37
N THR A 217 18.06 3.80 10.90
CA THR A 217 19.53 3.88 10.87
C THR A 217 20.06 4.93 9.90
N SER A 218 19.42 5.09 8.73
CA SER A 218 19.83 6.14 7.76
C SER A 218 19.50 7.54 8.29
N SER A 219 18.38 7.70 8.98
CA SER A 219 17.92 9.00 9.48
C SER A 219 18.81 9.64 10.54
N VAL A 220 19.69 8.88 11.20
CA VAL A 220 20.68 9.39 12.15
C VAL A 220 21.63 10.40 11.49
N ASN A 221 21.88 10.27 10.19
CA ASN A 221 22.74 11.19 9.45
C ASN A 221 21.97 12.38 8.83
N ILE A 222 20.67 12.49 9.08
CA ILE A 222 19.78 13.48 8.47
C ILE A 222 19.49 14.59 9.49
N THR A 223 20.00 15.78 9.23
CA THR A 223 19.88 16.93 10.16
C THR A 223 18.70 17.84 9.89
N THR A 224 18.04 17.76 8.73
CA THR A 224 16.90 18.61 8.35
C THR A 224 15.75 17.79 7.77
N LEU A 225 14.51 18.29 7.87
CA LEU A 225 13.33 17.63 7.30
C LEU A 225 13.38 17.58 5.77
N GLU A 226 13.85 18.64 5.12
CA GLU A 226 14.17 18.62 3.67
C GLU A 226 15.21 17.53 3.35
N GLY A 227 16.18 17.34 4.25
CA GLY A 227 17.14 16.25 4.21
C GLY A 227 16.53 14.86 4.32
N ALA A 228 15.37 14.74 4.98
CA ALA A 228 14.66 13.48 5.18
C ALA A 228 13.91 13.00 3.92
N GLY A 229 13.78 13.86 2.91
CA GLY A 229 13.16 13.55 1.63
C GLY A 229 11.77 12.93 1.81
N LYS A 230 11.62 11.67 1.43
CA LYS A 230 10.35 10.93 1.43
C LYS A 230 10.12 10.02 2.64
N TYR A 231 11.01 10.02 3.62
CA TYR A 231 10.82 9.26 4.85
C TYR A 231 9.62 9.71 5.71
N PRO A 232 9.34 11.01 5.88
CA PRO A 232 8.13 11.46 6.58
C PRO A 232 6.85 10.90 5.95
N ASP A 233 6.75 10.92 4.62
CA ASP A 233 5.60 10.40 3.88
C ASP A 233 5.47 8.87 4.03
N LEU A 234 6.59 8.13 4.00
CA LEU A 234 6.58 6.68 4.22
C LEU A 234 6.07 6.32 5.63
N LEU A 235 6.61 6.97 6.67
CA LEU A 235 6.27 6.70 8.06
C LEU A 235 4.89 7.23 8.45
N GLY A 236 4.51 8.39 7.94
CA GLY A 236 3.27 9.09 8.31
C GLY A 236 2.06 8.72 7.45
N ALA A 237 2.25 8.42 6.16
CA ALA A 237 1.14 8.20 5.24
C ALA A 237 1.10 6.78 4.68
N VAL A 238 2.22 6.23 4.19
CA VAL A 238 2.20 4.93 3.49
C VAL A 238 2.03 3.76 4.46
N LEU A 239 2.91 3.63 5.45
CA LEU A 239 2.86 2.51 6.39
C LEU A 239 1.58 2.49 7.25
N PRO A 240 1.09 3.63 7.79
CA PRO A 240 -0.17 3.66 8.53
C PRO A 240 -1.37 3.14 7.74
N ARG A 241 -1.46 3.44 6.43
CA ARG A 241 -2.53 2.93 5.55
C ARG A 241 -2.50 1.41 5.43
N SER A 242 -1.32 0.80 5.42
CA SER A 242 -1.14 -0.65 5.31
C SER A 242 -1.42 -1.41 6.62
N LEU A 243 -1.51 -0.73 7.77
CA LEU A 243 -1.75 -1.36 9.09
C LEU A 243 -3.18 -1.91 9.28
N VAL A 244 -4.06 -1.70 8.31
CA VAL A 244 -5.36 -2.39 8.24
C VAL A 244 -5.24 -3.86 7.81
N SER A 245 -4.07 -4.24 7.27
CA SER A 245 -3.78 -5.60 6.82
C SER A 245 -3.24 -6.47 7.95
N TYR A 246 -3.83 -7.65 8.11
CA TYR A 246 -3.43 -8.69 9.07
C TYR A 246 -1.97 -9.10 8.88
N THR A 247 -1.55 -9.38 7.65
CA THR A 247 -0.17 -9.81 7.37
C THR A 247 0.83 -8.72 7.67
N VAL A 248 0.52 -7.45 7.34
CA VAL A 248 1.39 -6.30 7.61
C VAL A 248 1.55 -6.06 9.10
N ILE A 249 0.46 -6.02 9.88
CA ILE A 249 0.56 -5.79 11.34
C ILE A 249 1.25 -6.96 12.03
N THR A 250 1.03 -8.20 11.57
CA THR A 250 1.70 -9.39 12.10
C THR A 250 3.20 -9.30 11.87
N GLU A 251 3.63 -8.84 10.69
CA GLU A 251 5.05 -8.64 10.39
C GLU A 251 5.65 -7.51 11.23
N MET A 252 4.99 -6.33 11.29
CA MET A 252 5.49 -5.21 12.10
C MET A 252 5.64 -5.58 13.58
N ARG A 253 4.74 -6.41 14.12
CA ARG A 253 4.79 -6.88 15.52
C ARG A 253 6.05 -7.69 15.84
N LYS A 254 6.60 -8.47 14.88
CA LYS A 254 7.75 -9.38 15.12
C LYS A 254 9.01 -8.63 15.50
N ASP A 255 9.34 -7.58 14.74
CA ASP A 255 10.60 -6.85 14.87
C ASP A 255 10.45 -5.57 15.71
N PHE A 256 9.23 -5.28 16.19
CA PHE A 256 8.92 -3.98 16.77
C PHE A 256 9.77 -3.66 18.00
N LEU A 257 10.06 -4.65 18.84
CA LEU A 257 10.87 -4.45 20.05
C LEU A 257 12.31 -4.01 19.71
N GLU A 258 12.91 -4.62 18.68
CA GLU A 258 14.23 -4.24 18.19
C GLU A 258 14.21 -2.83 17.61
N LEU A 259 13.19 -2.52 16.81
CA LEU A 259 13.03 -1.19 16.22
C LEU A 259 12.85 -0.10 17.27
N GLU A 260 12.10 -0.38 18.35
CA GLU A 260 12.00 0.55 19.48
C GLU A 260 13.33 0.78 20.19
N ALA A 261 14.18 -0.24 20.30
CA ALA A 261 15.52 -0.08 20.86
C ALA A 261 16.39 0.82 19.97
N LEU A 262 16.33 0.63 18.64
CA LEU A 262 17.04 1.47 17.67
C LEU A 262 16.54 2.93 17.66
N ALA A 263 15.24 3.15 17.84
CA ALA A 263 14.66 4.49 17.87
C ALA A 263 14.82 5.21 19.23
N ARG A 264 15.42 4.56 20.24
CA ARG A 264 15.72 5.16 21.55
C ARG A 264 17.10 5.80 21.64
N THR A 265 17.92 5.72 20.59
CA THR A 265 19.25 6.34 20.61
C THR A 265 19.14 7.87 20.63
N GLU A 266 20.14 8.53 21.23
CA GLU A 266 20.17 9.99 21.33
C GLU A 266 20.18 10.65 19.94
N GLU A 267 20.84 10.02 18.96
CA GLU A 267 20.93 10.56 17.61
C GLU A 267 19.57 10.53 16.90
N PHE A 268 18.79 9.44 17.05
CA PHE A 268 17.45 9.39 16.46
C PHE A 268 16.48 10.33 17.19
N ALA A 269 16.67 10.57 18.48
CA ALA A 269 15.84 11.52 19.24
C ALA A 269 15.93 12.96 18.70
N HIS A 270 17.04 13.32 18.05
CA HIS A 270 17.20 14.61 17.38
C HIS A 270 16.78 14.60 15.90
N SER A 271 16.40 13.43 15.36
CA SER A 271 15.97 13.29 13.97
C SER A 271 14.64 14.00 13.72
N PRO A 272 14.45 14.67 12.56
CA PRO A 272 13.15 15.22 12.16
C PRO A 272 12.06 14.12 11.98
N LEU A 273 12.45 12.85 11.97
CA LEU A 273 11.52 11.72 11.87
C LEU A 273 10.90 11.29 13.20
N LEU A 274 11.39 11.77 14.35
CA LEU A 274 10.91 11.30 15.66
C LEU A 274 9.39 11.43 15.81
N GLY A 275 8.80 12.55 15.38
CA GLY A 275 7.35 12.75 15.43
C GLY A 275 6.56 11.74 14.59
N HIS A 276 7.01 11.50 13.36
CA HIS A 276 6.40 10.53 12.44
C HIS A 276 6.54 9.10 12.96
N TRP A 277 7.71 8.76 13.51
CA TRP A 277 7.95 7.47 14.15
C TRP A 277 7.05 7.26 15.37
N ASN A 278 6.92 8.26 16.25
CA ASN A 278 6.06 8.16 17.43
C ASN A 278 4.57 7.97 17.05
N ALA A 279 4.10 8.66 16.00
CA ALA A 279 2.75 8.46 15.49
C ALA A 279 2.55 7.05 14.93
N LEU A 280 3.48 6.57 14.09
CA LEU A 280 3.46 5.20 13.57
C LEU A 280 3.49 4.18 14.71
N ARG A 281 4.35 4.39 15.72
CA ARG A 281 4.50 3.53 16.89
C ARG A 281 3.22 3.43 17.70
N ALA A 282 2.58 4.55 18.01
CA ALA A 282 1.31 4.57 18.72
C ALA A 282 0.24 3.78 17.94
N LEU A 283 0.20 3.96 16.61
CA LEU A 283 -0.73 3.22 15.75
C LEU A 283 -0.40 1.73 15.73
N VAL A 284 0.85 1.31 15.56
CA VAL A 284 1.24 -0.12 15.59
C VAL A 284 0.80 -0.77 16.90
N HIS A 285 1.06 -0.14 18.05
CA HIS A 285 0.63 -0.65 19.36
C HIS A 285 -0.89 -0.80 19.45
N GLN A 286 -1.64 0.23 19.02
CA GLN A 286 -3.10 0.17 18.99
C GLN A 286 -3.60 -1.00 18.12
N ARG A 287 -3.03 -1.17 16.92
CA ARG A 287 -3.42 -2.21 15.97
C ARG A 287 -2.99 -3.62 16.43
N ALA A 288 -1.85 -3.73 17.10
CA ALA A 288 -1.38 -4.96 17.71
C ALA A 288 -2.29 -5.41 18.86
N GLN A 289 -2.79 -4.50 19.69
CA GLN A 289 -3.78 -4.83 20.74
C GLN A 289 -5.07 -5.42 20.15
N VAL A 290 -5.54 -4.87 19.02
CA VAL A 290 -6.71 -5.42 18.31
C VAL A 290 -6.40 -6.81 17.76
N LEU A 291 -5.21 -6.99 17.18
CA LEU A 291 -4.75 -8.29 16.70
C LEU A 291 -4.72 -9.32 17.84
N ASP A 292 -4.11 -8.97 18.97
CA ASP A 292 -3.99 -9.84 20.14
C ASP A 292 -5.36 -10.25 20.70
N ALA A 293 -6.29 -9.29 20.84
CA ALA A 293 -7.65 -9.56 21.29
C ALA A 293 -8.41 -10.49 20.33
N TRP A 294 -8.24 -10.29 19.02
CA TRP A 294 -8.85 -11.14 17.99
C TRP A 294 -8.22 -12.55 17.92
N GLU A 295 -6.91 -12.67 18.15
CA GLU A 295 -6.26 -13.97 18.25
C GLU A 295 -6.68 -14.72 19.52
N ALA A 296 -6.77 -14.02 20.66
CA ALA A 296 -7.21 -14.57 21.94
C ALA A 296 -8.66 -15.06 21.91
N SER A 297 -9.53 -14.47 21.09
CA SER A 297 -10.90 -14.95 20.87
C SER A 297 -10.98 -16.22 20.00
N GLY A 298 -9.87 -16.95 19.83
CA GLY A 298 -9.76 -18.11 18.97
C GLY A 298 -9.90 -17.79 17.48
N ARG A 299 -9.73 -16.50 17.10
CA ARG A 299 -10.07 -15.98 15.76
C ARG A 299 -11.51 -16.29 15.34
N LEU A 300 -12.37 -16.59 16.32
CA LEU A 300 -13.79 -16.78 16.10
C LEU A 300 -14.36 -15.42 15.74
N SER A 301 -14.69 -15.27 14.46
CA SER A 301 -15.54 -14.15 14.06
C SER A 301 -16.93 -14.45 14.61
N SER A 302 -17.37 -13.64 15.57
CA SER A 302 -18.79 -13.59 15.89
C SER A 302 -19.53 -13.22 14.61
N LEU A 303 -20.45 -14.08 14.20
CA LEU A 303 -21.32 -13.83 13.07
C LEU A 303 -22.67 -13.40 13.61
N ALA A 304 -23.27 -12.43 12.94
CA ALA A 304 -24.66 -12.10 13.15
C ALA A 304 -25.52 -12.81 12.12
N CYS A 305 -26.70 -13.27 12.52
CA CYS A 305 -27.66 -13.83 11.59
C CYS A 305 -28.04 -12.79 10.56
N TYR A 306 -27.90 -13.08 9.27
CA TYR A 306 -28.18 -12.13 8.21
C TYR A 306 -29.68 -11.81 8.11
N ASN A 307 -30.55 -12.65 8.66
CA ASN A 307 -31.96 -12.31 8.85
C ASN A 307 -32.09 -11.14 9.83
N MET A 308 -32.60 -10.00 9.36
CA MET A 308 -32.72 -8.76 10.12
C MET A 308 -33.72 -8.85 11.27
N LYS A 309 -34.67 -9.80 11.19
CA LYS A 309 -35.62 -10.08 12.26
C LYS A 309 -35.03 -10.97 13.36
N CYS A 310 -33.83 -11.50 13.16
CA CYS A 310 -33.13 -12.34 14.12
C CYS A 310 -31.93 -11.58 14.69
N ASN A 311 -31.85 -11.47 16.00
CA ASN A 311 -30.76 -10.78 16.69
C ASN A 311 -29.63 -11.73 17.13
N LYS A 312 -29.66 -13.00 16.73
CA LYS A 312 -28.65 -13.97 17.16
C LYS A 312 -27.27 -13.57 16.63
N VAL A 313 -26.33 -13.40 17.55
CA VAL A 313 -24.88 -13.25 17.34
C VAL A 313 -24.21 -14.37 18.12
N ASP A 314 -23.36 -15.16 17.47
CA ASP A 314 -22.77 -16.37 18.05
C ASP A 314 -21.49 -16.74 17.26
N GLY A 315 -20.76 -17.75 17.70
CA GLY A 315 -19.55 -18.25 17.04
C GLY A 315 -19.83 -18.75 15.63
N ARG A 316 -18.84 -18.65 14.73
CA ARG A 316 -18.98 -18.95 13.29
C ARG A 316 -19.58 -20.33 13.00
N GLU A 317 -19.22 -21.32 13.80
CA GLU A 317 -19.64 -22.72 13.76
C GLU A 317 -21.16 -22.90 13.96
N SER A 318 -21.81 -21.95 14.64
CA SER A 318 -23.26 -21.95 14.84
C SER A 318 -24.04 -21.41 13.62
N PHE A 319 -23.35 -20.89 12.60
CA PHE A 319 -23.96 -20.29 11.41
C PHE A 319 -23.73 -21.08 10.14
N ARG A 320 -24.76 -21.08 9.29
CA ARG A 320 -24.74 -21.63 7.93
C ARG A 320 -24.60 -20.49 6.93
N ARG A 321 -23.68 -20.61 5.98
CA ARG A 321 -23.54 -19.61 4.91
C ARG A 321 -24.51 -19.90 3.77
N CYS A 322 -24.97 -18.85 3.11
CA CYS A 322 -25.65 -18.99 1.82
C CYS A 322 -24.72 -19.70 0.83
N SER A 323 -25.19 -20.79 0.22
CA SER A 323 -24.39 -21.61 -0.68
C SER A 323 -23.99 -20.88 -1.97
N ALA A 324 -24.80 -19.92 -2.40
CA ALA A 324 -24.54 -19.09 -3.57
C ALA A 324 -23.53 -17.97 -3.27
N CYS A 325 -23.91 -16.94 -2.51
CA CYS A 325 -23.03 -15.77 -2.30
C CYS A 325 -21.90 -15.97 -1.29
N ARG A 326 -21.97 -17.00 -0.42
CA ARG A 326 -21.04 -17.30 0.68
C ARG A 326 -20.78 -16.16 1.68
N THR A 327 -21.51 -15.05 1.56
CA THR A 327 -21.36 -13.84 2.38
C THR A 327 -22.39 -13.78 3.50
N ALA A 328 -23.67 -14.03 3.19
CA ALA A 328 -24.72 -14.07 4.19
C ALA A 328 -24.61 -15.32 5.08
N ALA A 329 -24.67 -15.14 6.40
CA ALA A 329 -24.60 -16.19 7.41
C ALA A 329 -25.90 -16.27 8.21
N TYR A 330 -26.47 -17.45 8.42
CA TYR A 330 -27.77 -17.65 9.07
C TYR A 330 -27.65 -18.65 10.21
N CYS A 331 -28.27 -18.34 11.36
CA CYS A 331 -28.26 -19.27 12.50
C CYS A 331 -29.14 -20.51 12.26
N SER A 332 -30.09 -20.45 11.30
CA SER A 332 -31.01 -21.54 11.00
C SER A 332 -31.48 -21.50 9.54
N ARG A 333 -32.07 -22.60 9.07
CA ARG A 333 -32.64 -22.70 7.71
C ARG A 333 -33.89 -21.84 7.56
N GLU A 334 -34.64 -21.68 8.64
CA GLU A 334 -35.84 -20.84 8.74
C GLU A 334 -35.47 -19.37 8.55
N CYS A 335 -34.40 -18.92 9.23
CA CYS A 335 -33.87 -17.56 9.04
C CYS A 335 -33.37 -17.33 7.61
N GLN A 336 -32.72 -18.33 6.99
CA GLN A 336 -32.29 -18.24 5.60
C GLN A 336 -33.48 -18.13 4.65
N ARG A 337 -34.52 -18.97 4.81
CA ARG A 337 -35.73 -18.92 3.97
C ARG A 337 -36.49 -17.61 4.13
N ALA A 338 -36.66 -17.14 5.37
CA ALA A 338 -37.34 -15.88 5.65
C ALA A 338 -36.62 -14.70 4.97
N ASN A 339 -35.29 -14.63 5.09
CA ASN A 339 -34.51 -13.58 4.43
C ASN A 339 -34.47 -13.74 2.90
N TRP A 340 -34.48 -14.98 2.39
CA TRP A 340 -34.57 -15.23 0.94
C TRP A 340 -35.81 -14.56 0.33
N ILE A 341 -36.96 -14.68 0.99
CA ILE A 341 -38.23 -14.07 0.59
C ILE A 341 -38.21 -12.55 0.80
N ASP A 342 -37.63 -12.07 1.92
CA ASP A 342 -37.52 -10.64 2.25
C ASP A 342 -36.40 -9.89 1.46
N GLY A 343 -36.01 -10.46 0.32
CA GLY A 343 -35.17 -9.80 -0.68
C GLY A 343 -33.78 -10.39 -0.91
N HIS A 344 -33.31 -11.40 -0.15
CA HIS A 344 -31.92 -11.86 -0.32
C HIS A 344 -31.71 -12.49 -1.69
N ARG A 345 -32.79 -13.02 -2.28
CA ARG A 345 -32.79 -13.49 -3.67
C ARG A 345 -32.21 -12.45 -4.63
N ASP A 346 -32.64 -11.21 -4.51
CA ASP A 346 -32.23 -10.13 -5.41
C ASP A 346 -30.81 -9.64 -5.11
N GLU A 347 -30.39 -9.76 -3.84
CA GLU A 347 -29.06 -9.33 -3.42
C GLU A 347 -27.97 -10.37 -3.62
N CYS A 348 -28.35 -11.64 -3.74
CA CYS A 348 -27.41 -12.75 -3.68
C CYS A 348 -26.33 -12.63 -4.76
N GLY A 349 -26.72 -12.22 -5.97
CA GLY A 349 -25.82 -12.02 -7.10
C GLY A 349 -24.82 -10.89 -6.85
N VAL A 350 -25.27 -9.76 -6.31
CA VAL A 350 -24.37 -8.63 -6.01
C VAL A 350 -23.41 -8.97 -4.87
N LEU A 351 -23.87 -9.67 -3.84
CA LEU A 351 -23.02 -10.15 -2.76
C LEU A 351 -21.99 -11.16 -3.26
N LEU A 352 -22.35 -11.98 -4.24
CA LEU A 352 -21.41 -12.88 -4.91
C LEU A 352 -20.37 -12.08 -5.70
N SER A 353 -20.79 -11.11 -6.53
CA SER A 353 -19.87 -10.24 -7.27
C SER A 353 -18.91 -9.51 -6.34
N ALA A 354 -19.41 -8.92 -5.24
CA ALA A 354 -18.57 -8.29 -4.24
C ALA A 354 -17.59 -9.29 -3.59
N HIS A 355 -18.06 -10.50 -3.26
CA HIS A 355 -17.19 -11.55 -2.72
C HIS A 355 -16.06 -11.96 -3.68
N LEU A 356 -16.37 -12.05 -4.98
CA LEU A 356 -15.38 -12.32 -6.02
C LEU A 356 -14.40 -11.15 -6.15
N THR A 357 -14.88 -9.91 -6.15
CA THR A 357 -14.02 -8.71 -6.15
C THR A 357 -13.06 -8.69 -4.96
N PHE A 358 -13.49 -9.08 -3.75
CA PHE A 358 -12.58 -9.20 -2.59
C PHE A 358 -11.45 -10.22 -2.83
N THR A 359 -11.77 -11.29 -3.55
CA THR A 359 -10.81 -12.35 -3.87
C THR A 359 -9.85 -11.86 -4.96
N GLU A 360 -10.35 -11.10 -5.94
CA GLU A 360 -9.56 -10.48 -7.01
C GLU A 360 -8.59 -9.41 -6.48
N ILE A 361 -8.98 -8.61 -5.49
CA ILE A 361 -8.08 -7.63 -4.82
C ILE A 361 -7.16 -8.29 -3.78
N GLY A 362 -7.15 -9.63 -3.68
CA GLY A 362 -6.22 -10.39 -2.86
C GLY A 362 -6.52 -10.39 -1.36
N LEU A 363 -7.63 -9.80 -0.90
CA LEU A 363 -8.00 -9.79 0.52
C LEU A 363 -8.40 -11.20 0.98
N HIS A 364 -7.40 -11.95 1.43
CA HIS A 364 -7.57 -13.30 1.96
C HIS A 364 -8.46 -13.31 3.21
N TYR A 365 -8.91 -14.52 3.60
CA TYR A 365 -9.82 -14.71 4.73
C TYR A 365 -9.35 -14.01 6.02
N HIS A 366 -8.06 -14.10 6.37
CA HIS A 366 -7.54 -13.48 7.58
C HIS A 366 -7.56 -11.95 7.52
N GLU A 367 -7.20 -11.36 6.37
CA GLU A 367 -7.26 -9.92 6.12
C GLU A 367 -8.68 -9.38 6.36
N LYS A 368 -9.69 -10.04 5.78
CA LYS A 368 -11.09 -9.62 5.91
C LYS A 368 -11.59 -9.68 7.37
N ASN A 369 -11.23 -10.73 8.11
CA ASN A 369 -11.70 -10.88 9.49
C ASN A 369 -10.96 -9.95 10.45
N PHE A 370 -9.66 -9.76 10.27
CA PHE A 370 -8.91 -8.78 11.04
C PHE A 370 -9.45 -7.37 10.78
N LEU A 371 -9.68 -6.99 9.52
CA LEU A 371 -10.28 -5.69 9.20
C LEU A 371 -11.67 -5.52 9.84
N ARG A 372 -12.49 -6.57 9.87
CA ARG A 372 -13.78 -6.54 10.58
C ARG A 372 -13.60 -6.31 12.09
N ALA A 373 -12.66 -7.01 12.73
CA ALA A 373 -12.33 -6.81 14.14
C ALA A 373 -11.81 -5.39 14.39
N LEU A 374 -11.02 -4.86 13.45
CA LEU A 374 -10.47 -3.53 13.49
C LEU A 374 -11.54 -2.44 13.48
N VAL A 375 -12.46 -2.53 12.52
CA VAL A 375 -13.58 -1.59 12.39
C VAL A 375 -14.48 -1.69 13.62
N HIS A 376 -14.69 -2.89 14.17
CA HIS A 376 -15.43 -3.05 15.42
C HIS A 376 -14.73 -2.37 16.60
N SER A 377 -13.42 -2.57 16.78
CA SER A 377 -12.65 -1.89 17.83
C SER A 377 -12.68 -0.37 17.68
N ASP A 378 -12.50 0.14 16.46
CA ASP A 378 -12.58 1.57 16.18
C ASP A 378 -13.98 2.14 16.38
N TYR A 379 -15.02 1.38 16.03
CA TYR A 379 -16.40 1.74 16.32
C TYR A 379 -16.62 1.92 17.82
N GLN A 380 -16.18 0.98 18.66
CA GLN A 380 -16.34 1.08 20.11
C GLN A 380 -15.60 2.31 20.66
N ARG A 381 -14.36 2.51 20.22
CA ARG A 381 -13.54 3.67 20.63
C ARG A 381 -14.17 5.00 20.23
N LEU A 382 -14.81 5.07 19.06
CA LEU A 382 -15.38 6.28 18.49
C LEU A 382 -16.90 6.38 18.68
N ARG A 383 -17.50 5.51 19.49
CA ARG A 383 -18.96 5.35 19.60
C ARG A 383 -19.68 6.64 19.98
N VAL A 384 -19.14 7.41 20.92
CA VAL A 384 -19.71 8.71 21.33
C VAL A 384 -19.72 9.68 20.15
N GLN A 385 -18.58 9.86 19.47
CA GLN A 385 -18.46 10.76 18.32
C GLN A 385 -19.40 10.34 17.17
N ILE A 386 -19.44 9.04 16.85
CA ILE A 386 -20.33 8.49 15.82
C ILE A 386 -21.79 8.75 16.18
N SER A 387 -22.16 8.56 17.44
CA SER A 387 -23.52 8.76 17.93
C SER A 387 -23.92 10.24 17.90
N MET A 388 -23.00 11.14 18.27
CA MET A 388 -23.20 12.59 18.15
C MET A 388 -23.44 13.02 16.69
N ALA A 389 -22.61 12.53 15.76
CA ALA A 389 -22.80 12.80 14.33
C ALA A 389 -24.11 12.20 13.81
N THR A 390 -24.50 11.03 14.32
CA THR A 390 -25.78 10.38 13.98
C THR A 390 -26.97 11.20 14.47
N LEU A 391 -26.94 11.71 15.71
CA LEU A 391 -27.98 12.58 16.24
C LEU A 391 -28.15 13.84 15.41
N GLN A 392 -27.03 14.49 15.04
CA GLN A 392 -27.06 15.69 14.20
C GLN A 392 -27.68 15.38 12.83
N PHE A 393 -27.31 14.24 12.23
CA PHE A 393 -27.89 13.80 10.97
C PHE A 393 -29.42 13.58 11.09
N LEU A 394 -29.86 12.84 12.12
CA LEU A 394 -31.27 12.51 12.35
C LEU A 394 -32.11 13.76 12.69
N ALA A 395 -31.56 14.72 13.44
CA ALA A 395 -32.25 15.97 13.74
C ALA A 395 -32.53 16.82 12.49
N GLN A 396 -31.69 16.69 11.47
CA GLN A 396 -31.86 17.33 10.17
C GLN A 396 -32.68 16.47 9.19
N ASN A 397 -32.63 15.15 9.34
CA ASN A 397 -33.24 14.16 8.46
C ASN A 397 -33.90 13.04 9.29
N PRO A 398 -35.07 13.26 9.90
CA PRO A 398 -35.68 12.28 10.83
C PRO A 398 -35.91 10.91 10.21
N ASP A 399 -36.32 10.88 8.93
CA ASP A 399 -36.53 9.65 8.16
C ASP A 399 -35.34 9.31 7.25
N GLY A 400 -34.24 10.05 7.40
CA GLY A 400 -33.04 9.90 6.58
C GLY A 400 -32.34 8.58 6.88
N LEU A 401 -31.97 7.85 5.82
CA LEU A 401 -31.06 6.72 5.94
C LEU A 401 -29.61 7.21 5.84
N PHE A 402 -28.75 6.67 6.71
CA PHE A 402 -27.32 6.96 6.71
C PHE A 402 -26.49 5.67 6.83
N PHE A 403 -25.20 5.81 6.59
CA PHE A 403 -24.20 4.81 6.95
C PHE A 403 -23.04 5.48 7.70
N VAL A 404 -22.27 4.69 8.45
CA VAL A 404 -21.05 5.15 9.12
C VAL A 404 -19.85 4.80 8.24
N GLY A 405 -19.19 5.80 7.68
CA GLY A 405 -17.95 5.64 6.93
C GLY A 405 -16.74 5.61 7.86
N PHE A 406 -15.88 4.60 7.73
CA PHE A 406 -14.53 4.54 8.28
C PHE A 406 -13.53 4.73 7.15
N ASP A 407 -12.79 5.82 7.16
CA ASP A 407 -11.73 6.10 6.21
C ASP A 407 -10.37 5.81 6.85
N TYR A 408 -9.73 4.73 6.41
CA TYR A 408 -8.38 4.33 6.81
C TYR A 408 -7.30 4.85 5.85
N THR A 409 -7.66 5.68 4.86
CA THR A 409 -6.71 6.28 3.92
C THR A 409 -6.01 7.51 4.51
N GLY A 410 -6.47 8.00 5.67
CA GLY A 410 -5.92 9.16 6.36
C GLY A 410 -4.59 8.87 7.09
N ILE A 411 -3.78 9.92 7.20
CA ILE A 411 -2.46 9.95 7.90
C ILE A 411 -2.64 9.89 9.42
N ASN A 412 -3.73 10.46 9.95
CA ASN A 412 -3.97 10.64 11.39
C ASN A 412 -4.84 9.52 11.99
N GLY A 413 -4.71 8.29 11.48
CA GLY A 413 -5.55 7.17 11.86
C GLY A 413 -6.92 7.18 11.17
N VAL A 414 -7.88 6.44 11.74
CA VAL A 414 -9.20 6.27 11.13
C VAL A 414 -10.06 7.53 11.31
N GLN A 415 -10.65 8.00 10.22
CA GLN A 415 -11.66 9.06 10.25
C GLN A 415 -13.05 8.43 10.15
N CYS A 416 -13.96 8.85 11.03
CA CYS A 416 -15.34 8.40 11.01
C CYS A 416 -16.28 9.53 10.58
N SER A 417 -17.24 9.19 9.72
CA SER A 417 -18.28 10.11 9.27
C SER A 417 -19.63 9.42 9.21
N VAL A 418 -20.70 10.17 9.46
CA VAL A 418 -22.08 9.76 9.21
C VAL A 418 -22.50 10.42 7.92
N VAL A 419 -22.81 9.61 6.91
CA VAL A 419 -23.01 10.08 5.54
C VAL A 419 -24.41 9.70 5.08
N PRO A 420 -25.16 10.63 4.44
CA PRO A 420 -26.44 10.30 3.83
C PRO A 420 -26.28 9.18 2.82
N MET A 421 -27.22 8.24 2.81
CA MET A 421 -27.15 7.09 1.90
C MET A 421 -27.19 7.47 0.42
N THR A 422 -27.78 8.62 0.08
CA THR A 422 -27.80 9.19 -1.27
C THR A 422 -26.41 9.55 -1.79
N GLN A 423 -25.42 9.74 -0.91
CA GLN A 423 -24.04 10.04 -1.28
C GLN A 423 -23.17 8.81 -1.43
N LEU A 424 -23.71 7.61 -1.18
CA LEU A 424 -22.99 6.39 -1.50
C LEU A 424 -22.93 6.27 -3.03
N GLY A 425 -21.78 6.60 -3.61
CA GLY A 425 -21.62 6.77 -5.05
C GLY A 425 -22.19 5.62 -5.88
N VAL A 426 -22.67 5.95 -7.08
CA VAL A 426 -23.42 5.11 -8.05
C VAL A 426 -22.77 3.75 -8.40
N GLY A 427 -21.50 3.55 -8.03
CA GLY A 427 -20.77 2.28 -8.23
C GLY A 427 -21.00 1.21 -7.15
N LEU A 428 -21.51 1.57 -5.96
CA LEU A 428 -21.91 0.60 -4.94
C LEU A 428 -23.41 0.37 -5.07
N ASN A 429 -23.80 -0.46 -6.04
CA ASN A 429 -25.19 -0.86 -6.24
C ASN A 429 -25.59 -1.83 -5.12
N ILE A 430 -25.71 -1.35 -3.87
CA ILE A 430 -25.97 -2.20 -2.71
C ILE A 430 -27.46 -2.57 -2.69
N PRO A 431 -27.84 -3.85 -2.81
CA PRO A 431 -29.24 -4.26 -2.79
C PRO A 431 -29.92 -4.11 -1.41
N HIS A 432 -29.17 -3.70 -0.38
CA HIS A 432 -29.61 -3.61 1.02
C HIS A 432 -30.54 -2.43 1.33
N TRP A 433 -30.85 -1.56 0.36
CA TRP A 433 -31.59 -0.31 0.58
C TRP A 433 -32.96 -0.52 1.21
N GLY A 434 -33.79 -1.37 0.59
CA GLY A 434 -35.12 -1.66 1.13
C GLY A 434 -35.05 -2.34 2.50
N ARG A 435 -33.96 -3.05 2.80
CA ARG A 435 -33.79 -3.76 4.07
C ARG A 435 -33.38 -2.86 5.22
N LEU A 436 -32.58 -1.83 4.98
CA LEU A 436 -32.20 -0.88 6.04
C LEU A 436 -33.39 -0.08 6.51
N ALA A 437 -34.23 0.38 5.58
CA ALA A 437 -35.50 1.02 5.91
C ALA A 437 -36.38 0.08 6.75
N ARG A 438 -36.48 -1.20 6.38
CA ARG A 438 -37.26 -2.21 7.14
C ARG A 438 -36.63 -2.64 8.46
N ALA A 439 -35.32 -2.45 8.64
CA ALA A 439 -34.63 -2.79 9.88
C ALA A 439 -35.02 -1.84 11.02
N GLY A 440 -35.54 -0.64 10.72
CA GLY A 440 -35.88 0.36 11.74
C GLY A 440 -34.68 0.67 12.63
N GLY A 441 -33.52 0.93 12.02
CA GLY A 441 -32.29 1.24 12.75
C GLY A 441 -31.56 0.09 13.44
N ARG A 442 -32.11 -1.12 13.46
CA ARG A 442 -31.43 -2.36 13.95
C ARG A 442 -30.17 -2.73 13.18
N LEU A 443 -29.92 -2.08 12.06
CA LEU A 443 -28.72 -2.25 11.27
C LEU A 443 -28.20 -0.90 10.85
N THR A 444 -26.99 -0.63 11.30
CA THR A 444 -26.19 0.45 10.77
C THR A 444 -25.28 -0.16 9.71
N LEU A 445 -25.32 0.36 8.48
CA LEU A 445 -24.28 0.00 7.51
C LEU A 445 -23.01 0.72 7.90
N HIS A 446 -21.89 -0.01 7.84
CA HIS A 446 -20.57 0.58 7.98
C HIS A 446 -19.84 0.43 6.64
N ALA A 447 -19.47 1.56 6.06
CA ALA A 447 -18.61 1.59 4.89
C ALA A 447 -17.18 1.76 5.36
N VAL A 448 -16.26 1.01 4.78
CA VAL A 448 -14.84 1.03 5.10
C VAL A 448 -14.09 1.37 3.83
N LYS A 449 -13.53 2.57 3.82
CA LYS A 449 -12.65 3.01 2.75
C LYS A 449 -11.23 2.67 3.16
N ILE A 450 -10.63 1.79 2.38
CA ILE A 450 -9.24 1.38 2.53
C ILE A 450 -8.51 1.72 1.24
N ASP A 451 -7.25 2.08 1.38
CA ASP A 451 -6.41 2.33 0.24
C ASP A 451 -5.89 0.99 -0.29
N HIS A 452 -6.42 0.56 -1.43
CA HIS A 452 -5.84 -0.55 -2.18
C HIS A 452 -5.05 -0.06 -3.38
N GLY A 453 -4.66 1.22 -3.43
CA GLY A 453 -3.83 1.82 -4.47
C GLY A 453 -4.54 2.96 -5.22
N ALA A 454 -4.10 3.25 -6.46
CA ALA A 454 -4.48 4.47 -7.21
C ALA A 454 -5.98 4.78 -7.36
N LYS A 455 -6.86 3.80 -7.11
CA LYS A 455 -8.30 4.04 -6.93
C LYS A 455 -8.68 3.47 -5.56
N GLY A 456 -8.83 4.35 -4.57
CA GLY A 456 -9.30 3.94 -3.24
C GLY A 456 -10.57 3.10 -3.37
N THR A 457 -10.54 1.87 -2.86
CA THR A 457 -11.67 0.96 -2.97
C THR A 457 -12.54 1.09 -1.73
N ASN A 458 -13.78 1.50 -1.93
CA ASN A 458 -14.78 1.46 -0.87
C ASN A 458 -15.23 0.01 -0.68
N THR A 459 -14.99 -0.52 0.50
CA THR A 459 -15.45 -1.83 0.94
C THR A 459 -16.61 -1.65 1.90
N LEU A 460 -17.62 -2.51 1.84
CA LEU A 460 -18.75 -2.45 2.78
C LEU A 460 -18.67 -3.60 3.77
N PHE A 461 -18.72 -3.27 5.05
CA PHE A 461 -18.84 -4.26 6.12
C PHE A 461 -20.16 -4.03 6.85
N PRO A 462 -21.14 -4.95 6.74
CA PRO A 462 -22.24 -4.92 7.68
C PRO A 462 -21.68 -5.31 9.05
N LEU A 463 -21.53 -4.33 9.93
CA LEU A 463 -21.34 -4.57 11.36
C LEU A 463 -22.68 -4.43 12.04
N ARG A 464 -22.98 -5.35 12.94
CA ARG A 464 -24.06 -5.17 13.90
C ARG A 464 -23.41 -4.68 15.18
N ALA A 465 -23.32 -3.36 15.30
CA ALA A 465 -22.65 -2.71 16.41
C ALA A 465 -23.63 -1.93 17.31
N THR A 466 -24.93 -1.95 16.98
CA THR A 466 -26.01 -1.25 17.69
C THR A 466 -27.21 -2.16 17.90
N THR A 467 -27.93 -1.95 19.00
CA THR A 467 -29.25 -2.54 19.25
C THR A 467 -30.36 -1.65 18.70
N SER A 468 -31.58 -2.17 18.54
CA SER A 468 -32.76 -1.33 18.25
C SER A 468 -32.94 -0.26 19.32
N GLN A 469 -32.86 -0.65 20.59
CA GLN A 469 -33.07 0.27 21.72
C GLN A 469 -32.10 1.45 21.67
N PHE A 470 -30.84 1.20 21.35
CA PHE A 470 -29.84 2.26 21.19
C PHE A 470 -30.22 3.22 20.06
N TYR A 471 -30.63 2.69 18.91
CA TYR A 471 -31.04 3.53 17.78
C TYR A 471 -32.33 4.31 18.08
N ASP A 472 -33.33 3.66 18.66
CA ASP A 472 -34.60 4.29 19.04
C ASP A 472 -34.35 5.41 20.07
N GLY A 473 -33.42 5.20 20.99
CA GLY A 473 -32.93 6.23 21.91
C GLY A 473 -32.30 7.41 21.18
N LEU A 474 -31.47 7.18 20.16
CA LEU A 474 -30.91 8.26 19.34
C LEU A 474 -32.01 9.03 18.58
N VAL A 475 -32.98 8.35 17.98
CA VAL A 475 -34.12 8.99 17.29
C VAL A 475 -34.93 9.85 18.26
N GLY A 476 -35.21 9.32 19.46
CA GLY A 476 -35.91 10.06 20.51
C GLY A 476 -35.15 11.31 20.95
N LEU A 477 -33.84 11.20 21.16
CA LEU A 477 -32.98 12.34 21.51
C LEU A 477 -32.92 13.38 20.38
N ALA A 478 -32.84 12.95 19.12
CA ALA A 478 -32.70 13.85 17.97
C ALA A 478 -33.82 14.91 17.88
N GLY A 479 -35.04 14.59 18.32
CA GLY A 479 -36.14 15.55 18.40
C GLY A 479 -35.96 16.64 19.47
N GLY A 480 -35.19 16.36 20.52
CA GLY A 480 -35.02 17.21 21.69
C GLY A 480 -33.70 18.01 21.75
N ILE A 481 -32.73 17.76 20.87
CA ILE A 481 -31.41 18.41 20.96
C ILE A 481 -31.36 19.88 20.51
N ARG A 482 -32.46 20.43 19.97
CA ARG A 482 -32.48 21.85 19.54
C ARG A 482 -32.29 22.79 20.73
N GLY A 483 -31.24 23.60 20.68
CA GLY A 483 -30.91 24.58 21.73
C GLY A 483 -30.02 24.05 22.85
N LEU A 484 -29.68 22.76 22.86
CA LEU A 484 -28.69 22.21 23.78
C LEU A 484 -27.27 22.56 23.32
N GLN A 485 -26.38 22.81 24.28
CA GLN A 485 -24.95 22.99 24.02
C GLN A 485 -24.30 21.63 23.68
N PRO A 486 -23.23 21.58 22.87
CA PRO A 486 -22.57 20.32 22.47
C PRO A 486 -22.21 19.40 23.63
N ALA A 487 -21.74 19.96 24.76
CA ALA A 487 -21.40 19.19 25.97
C ALA A 487 -22.61 18.52 26.63
N GLN A 488 -23.80 19.13 26.56
CA GLN A 488 -25.04 18.55 27.09
C GLN A 488 -25.50 17.38 26.22
N VAL A 489 -25.42 17.53 24.90
CA VAL A 489 -25.76 16.45 23.97
C VAL A 489 -24.80 15.27 24.14
N GLU A 490 -23.49 15.53 24.33
CA GLU A 490 -22.51 14.49 24.59
C GLU A 490 -22.82 13.71 25.89
N ALA A 491 -23.20 14.41 26.97
CA ALA A 491 -23.59 13.77 28.22
C ALA A 491 -24.79 12.83 28.03
N LEU A 492 -25.84 13.26 27.31
CA LEU A 492 -27.01 12.43 27.00
C LEU A 492 -26.64 11.20 26.15
N VAL A 493 -25.74 11.36 25.19
CA VAL A 493 -25.22 10.23 24.38
C VAL A 493 -24.48 9.22 25.24
N ARG A 494 -23.65 9.69 26.19
CA ARG A 494 -22.91 8.81 27.10
C ARG A 494 -23.86 8.04 28.01
N GLU A 495 -24.86 8.69 28.57
CA GLU A 495 -25.89 8.05 29.38
C GLU A 495 -26.67 6.98 28.60
N LEU A 496 -27.02 7.28 27.33
CA LEU A 496 -27.69 6.31 26.46
C LEU A 496 -26.80 5.09 26.15
N ILE A 497 -25.50 5.32 25.89
CA ILE A 497 -24.52 4.25 25.68
C ILE A 497 -24.42 3.37 26.93
N GLU A 498 -24.26 3.97 28.10
CA GLU A 498 -24.13 3.24 29.37
C GLU A 498 -25.38 2.42 29.71
N THR A 499 -26.57 2.99 29.50
CA THR A 499 -27.84 2.30 29.74
C THR A 499 -27.99 1.08 28.82
N THR A 500 -27.71 1.25 27.53
CA THR A 500 -27.85 0.16 26.55
C THR A 500 -26.78 -0.92 26.68
N ASP A 501 -25.59 -0.58 27.16
CA ASP A 501 -24.54 -1.57 27.41
C ASP A 501 -24.86 -2.43 28.63
N LYS A 502 -25.42 -1.85 29.70
CA LYS A 502 -25.88 -2.62 30.86
C LYS A 502 -26.93 -3.65 30.47
N GLU A 503 -27.93 -3.24 29.70
CA GLU A 503 -28.98 -4.15 29.21
C GLU A 503 -28.42 -5.30 28.34
N ASN A 504 -27.43 -5.03 27.49
CA ASN A 504 -26.80 -6.07 26.68
C ASN A 504 -25.97 -7.08 27.49
N THR A 505 -25.36 -6.64 28.58
CA THR A 505 -24.54 -7.51 29.43
C THR A 505 -25.40 -8.46 30.25
N GLU A 506 -26.66 -8.12 30.53
CA GLU A 506 -27.62 -8.98 31.25
C GLU A 506 -28.29 -10.03 30.34
N ILE A 507 -28.22 -9.86 29.02
CA ILE A 507 -28.80 -10.78 28.02
C ILE A 507 -27.81 -11.88 27.61
N HIS A 508 -26.50 -11.67 27.82
CA HIS A 508 -25.42 -12.60 27.50
C HIS A 508 -24.93 -13.36 28.74
#